data_AF-A0A0W8DD83-F1
#
_entry.id   AF-A0A0W8DD83-F1
#
_cell.length_a   1.000
_cell.length_b   1.000
_cell.length_c   1.000
_cell.angle_alpha   90.00
_cell.angle_beta   90.00
_cell.angle_gamma   90.00
#
_symmetry.space_group_name_H-M   'P 1'
#
loop_
_entity.id
_entity.type
_entity.pdbx_description
1 polymer ?
#
loop_
_entity_poly.entity_id
_entity_poly.type
_entity_poly.pdbx_seq_one_letter_code
_entity_poly.pdbx_strand_id
1 'polypeptide(L)'
;MEKNAAFVEEIYKAVKASQEFRNFFQGKKVVIVLDNAPAHRQTEDRVTEHEDMELLRLGPYSPMCNPIEGCFSVLKANIKRHLAIYREEICDRSRQLDNNGDVMTLAGRQMRVLERAAKAEMKCMTSVLVSRMELHCSKAVNAAAEGIAMVYGK
;
A
#
# COMPACT_ATOMS: atom_id res chain seq x y z
N MET A 1 -15.48 6.60 -6.57
CA MET A 1 -14.76 7.84 -6.21
C MET A 1 -15.12 8.31 -4.80
N GLU A 2 -16.39 8.31 -4.37
CA GLU A 2 -16.77 8.49 -2.94
C GLU A 2 -16.01 7.54 -2.00
N LYS A 3 -15.76 6.31 -2.45
CA LYS A 3 -14.94 5.32 -1.74
C LYS A 3 -13.55 5.83 -1.33
N ASN A 4 -12.92 6.70 -2.12
CA ASN A 4 -11.57 7.21 -1.80
C ASN A 4 -11.63 8.27 -0.70
N ALA A 5 -12.62 9.17 -0.75
CA ALA A 5 -12.83 10.16 0.31
C ALA A 5 -13.23 9.48 1.63
N ALA A 6 -14.13 8.50 1.58
CA ALA A 6 -14.46 7.68 2.74
C ALA A 6 -13.24 6.94 3.30
N PHE A 7 -12.37 6.41 2.44
CA PHE A 7 -11.16 5.74 2.88
C PHE A 7 -10.13 6.70 3.52
N VAL A 8 -9.99 7.92 3.02
CA VAL A 8 -9.16 8.96 3.65
C VAL A 8 -9.68 9.30 5.05
N GLU A 9 -11.00 9.42 5.21
CA GLU A 9 -11.64 9.65 6.50
C GLU A 9 -11.42 8.47 7.47
N GLU A 10 -11.49 7.23 6.98
CA GLU A 10 -11.17 6.02 7.76
C GLU A 10 -9.71 6.02 8.22
N ILE A 11 -8.76 6.37 7.34
CA ILE A 11 -7.34 6.50 7.69
C ILE A 11 -7.15 7.55 8.77
N TYR A 12 -7.72 8.75 8.60
CA TYR A 12 -7.60 9.83 9.56
C TYR A 12 -8.09 9.40 10.95
N LYS A 13 -9.30 8.82 11.02
CA LYS A 13 -9.86 8.29 12.27
C LYS A 13 -8.99 7.20 12.90
N ALA A 14 -8.48 6.27 12.10
CA ALA A 14 -7.62 5.20 12.57
C ALA A 14 -6.30 5.75 13.16
N VAL A 15 -5.68 6.73 12.50
CA VAL A 15 -4.46 7.39 12.98
C VAL A 15 -4.72 8.10 14.30
N LYS A 16 -5.77 8.94 14.39
CA LYS A 16 -6.14 9.65 15.63
C LYS A 16 -6.49 8.71 16.79
N ALA A 17 -7.01 7.52 16.48
CA ALA A 17 -7.33 6.49 17.47
C ALA A 17 -6.12 5.67 17.91
N SER A 18 -5.02 5.65 17.14
CA SER A 18 -3.83 4.86 17.45
C SER A 18 -3.17 5.32 18.75
N GLN A 19 -2.61 4.35 19.48
CA GLN A 19 -1.93 4.63 20.75
C GLN A 19 -0.66 5.45 20.52
N GLU A 20 0.03 5.21 19.40
CA GLU A 20 1.23 5.93 18.98
C GLU A 20 0.92 7.41 18.79
N PHE A 21 -0.16 7.73 18.06
CA PHE A 21 -0.57 9.12 17.86
C PHE A 21 -0.93 9.78 19.18
N ARG A 22 -1.73 9.09 20.01
CA ARG A 22 -2.15 9.60 21.33
C ARG A 22 -0.99 9.77 22.30
N ASN A 23 0.09 9.01 22.18
CA ASN A 23 1.20 9.11 23.11
C ASN A 23 2.26 10.12 22.65
N PHE A 24 2.49 10.25 21.35
CA PHE A 24 3.67 10.94 20.83
C PHE A 24 3.36 12.09 19.87
N PHE A 25 2.14 12.17 19.34
CA PHE A 25 1.77 13.13 18.27
C PHE A 25 0.54 13.98 18.62
N GLN A 26 0.15 14.07 19.89
CA GLN A 26 -0.93 14.97 20.31
C GLN A 26 -0.65 16.41 19.87
N GLY A 27 -1.68 17.08 19.35
CA GLY A 27 -1.57 18.45 18.84
C GLY A 27 -0.78 18.59 17.52
N LYS A 28 -0.30 17.50 16.92
CA LYS A 28 0.29 17.52 15.58
C LYS A 28 -0.78 17.29 14.51
N LYS A 29 -0.54 17.85 13.32
CA LYS A 29 -1.39 17.59 12.15
C LYS A 29 -1.15 16.19 11.59
N VAL A 30 -2.21 15.57 11.08
CA VAL A 30 -2.16 14.35 10.28
C VAL A 30 -1.97 14.73 8.82
N VAL A 31 -0.88 14.29 8.20
CA VAL A 31 -0.60 14.54 6.79
C VAL A 31 -0.85 13.27 5.99
N ILE A 32 -1.75 13.33 5.02
CA ILE A 32 -2.07 12.22 4.12
C ILE A 32 -1.50 12.53 2.73
N VAL A 33 -0.60 11.66 2.27
CA VAL A 33 0.10 11.84 1.00
C VAL A 33 -0.53 10.96 -0.09
N LEU A 34 -0.90 11.57 -1.20
CA LEU A 34 -1.46 10.93 -2.38
C LEU A 34 -0.46 10.92 -3.53
N ASP A 35 -0.44 9.85 -4.32
CA ASP A 35 0.25 9.84 -5.60
C ASP A 35 -0.63 10.46 -6.71
N ASN A 36 -0.12 10.45 -7.94
CA ASN A 36 -0.82 11.00 -9.10
C ASN A 36 -1.65 9.99 -9.88
N ALA A 37 -1.99 8.83 -9.31
CA ALA A 37 -2.81 7.87 -10.03
C ALA A 37 -4.18 8.48 -10.39
N PRO A 38 -4.75 8.18 -11.57
CA PRO A 38 -6.03 8.74 -12.01
C PRO A 38 -7.19 8.53 -11.03
N ALA A 39 -7.12 7.46 -10.23
CA ALA A 39 -8.07 7.19 -9.15
C ALA A 39 -8.16 8.32 -8.12
N HIS A 40 -7.10 9.12 -7.95
CA HIS A 40 -7.03 10.17 -6.94
C HIS A 40 -7.40 11.57 -7.44
N ARG A 41 -7.71 11.77 -8.73
CA ARG A 41 -7.84 13.09 -9.39
C ARG A 41 -8.83 14.07 -8.75
N GLN A 42 -9.73 13.60 -7.88
CA GLN A 42 -10.78 14.39 -7.23
C GLN A 42 -10.93 14.01 -5.76
N THR A 43 -9.87 13.50 -5.13
CA THR A 43 -9.94 13.09 -3.72
C THR A 43 -10.01 14.33 -2.85
N GLU A 44 -9.19 15.33 -3.15
CA GLU A 44 -9.07 16.57 -2.39
C GLU A 44 -10.41 17.34 -2.33
N ASP A 45 -11.12 17.45 -3.44
CA ASP A 45 -12.40 18.18 -3.50
C ASP A 45 -13.55 17.50 -2.73
N ARG A 46 -13.35 16.26 -2.27
CA ARG A 46 -14.42 15.42 -1.69
C ARG A 46 -14.13 14.94 -0.28
N VAL A 47 -12.91 15.15 0.23
CA VAL A 47 -12.54 14.76 1.59
C VAL A 47 -13.12 15.75 2.59
N THR A 48 -13.61 15.24 3.71
CA THR A 48 -14.01 16.06 4.86
C THR A 48 -12.80 16.82 5.39
N GLU A 49 -12.89 18.15 5.44
CA GLU A 49 -11.84 18.97 6.02
C GLU A 49 -11.79 18.79 7.55
N HIS A 50 -10.57 18.68 8.09
CA HIS A 50 -10.31 18.71 9.52
C HIS A 50 -9.21 19.74 9.77
N GLU A 51 -9.34 20.55 10.83
CA GLU A 51 -8.39 21.63 11.15
C GLU A 51 -6.94 21.13 11.33
N ASP A 52 -6.81 19.89 11.80
CA ASP A 52 -5.54 19.22 12.05
C ASP A 52 -5.20 18.15 11.00
N MET A 53 -5.75 18.25 9.78
CA MET A 53 -5.41 17.38 8.67
C MET A 53 -4.91 18.18 7.45
N GLU A 54 -3.88 17.66 6.78
CA GLU A 54 -3.41 18.17 5.50
C GLU A 54 -3.33 17.05 4.46
N LEU A 55 -3.76 17.36 3.24
CA LEU A 55 -3.63 16.50 2.07
C LEU A 55 -2.49 17.01 1.21
N LEU A 56 -1.50 16.16 0.94
CA LEU A 56 -0.39 16.46 0.05
C LEU A 56 -0.43 15.55 -1.17
N ARG A 57 0.00 16.09 -2.30
CA ARG A 57 0.14 15.35 -3.56
C ARG A 57 1.61 15.31 -3.96
N LEU A 58 2.10 14.12 -4.27
CA LEU A 58 3.47 13.95 -4.75
C LEU A 58 3.64 14.61 -6.13
N GLY A 59 4.88 14.95 -6.47
CA GLY A 59 5.23 15.33 -7.83
C GLY A 59 4.95 14.19 -8.83
N PRO A 60 4.67 14.52 -10.11
CA PRO A 60 4.56 13.52 -11.16
C PRO A 60 5.82 12.66 -11.25
N TYR A 61 5.65 11.36 -11.45
CA TYR A 61 6.75 10.40 -11.62
C TYR A 61 7.75 10.37 -10.46
N SER A 62 7.29 10.62 -9.23
CA SER A 62 8.12 10.60 -8.02
C SER A 62 7.90 9.40 -7.09
N PRO A 63 7.92 8.13 -7.56
CA PRO A 63 7.64 6.96 -6.70
C PRO A 63 8.75 6.71 -5.66
N MET A 64 9.96 7.24 -5.88
CA MET A 64 11.05 7.22 -4.88
C MET A 64 10.75 8.06 -3.65
N CYS A 65 9.84 9.04 -3.78
CA CYS A 65 9.35 9.87 -2.69
C CYS A 65 8.12 9.27 -2.00
N ASN A 66 7.73 8.03 -2.35
CA ASN A 66 6.58 7.35 -1.75
C ASN A 66 7.02 6.07 -1.02
N PRO A 67 7.08 6.05 0.33
CA PRO A 67 7.57 4.89 1.07
C PRO A 67 6.69 3.65 0.89
N ILE A 68 5.40 3.80 0.54
CA ILE A 68 4.51 2.66 0.33
C ILE A 68 4.96 1.78 -0.85
N GLU A 69 5.63 2.37 -1.85
CA GLU A 69 6.15 1.64 -3.01
C GLU A 69 7.22 0.62 -2.60
N GLY A 70 8.09 1.00 -1.65
CA GLY A 70 9.07 0.12 -1.06
C GLY A 70 8.42 -1.00 -0.25
N CYS A 71 7.42 -0.66 0.57
CA CYS A 71 6.66 -1.65 1.35
C CYS A 71 5.97 -2.68 0.44
N PHE A 72 5.30 -2.22 -0.63
CA PHE A 72 4.67 -3.09 -1.60
C PHE A 72 5.68 -3.92 -2.39
N SER A 73 6.88 -3.41 -2.64
CA SER A 73 7.94 -4.18 -3.28
C SER A 73 8.37 -5.37 -2.42
N VAL A 74 8.50 -5.17 -1.09
CA VAL A 74 8.78 -6.26 -0.14
C VAL A 74 7.63 -7.26 -0.09
N LEU A 75 6.38 -6.79 0.02
CA LEU A 75 5.20 -7.67 0.01
C LEU A 75 5.14 -8.50 -1.27
N LYS A 76 5.29 -7.87 -2.44
CA LYS A 76 5.34 -8.55 -3.75
C LYS A 76 6.45 -9.60 -3.81
N ALA A 77 7.63 -9.32 -3.27
CA ALA A 77 8.73 -10.29 -3.24
C ALA A 77 8.40 -11.52 -2.38
N ASN A 78 7.77 -11.32 -1.22
CA ASN A 78 7.34 -12.41 -0.35
C ASN A 78 6.22 -13.24 -1.00
N ILE A 79 5.22 -12.60 -1.61
CA ILE A 79 4.16 -13.28 -2.37
C ILE A 79 4.77 -14.12 -3.49
N LYS A 80 5.70 -13.55 -4.29
CA LYS A 80 6.38 -14.31 -5.36
C LYS A 80 7.13 -15.53 -4.83
N ARG A 81 7.84 -15.40 -3.71
CA ARG A 81 8.53 -16.52 -3.06
C ARG A 81 7.54 -17.60 -2.59
N HIS A 82 6.43 -17.18 -1.98
CA HIS A 82 5.36 -18.08 -1.57
C HIS A 82 4.80 -18.84 -2.78
N LEU A 83 4.42 -18.13 -3.85
CA LEU A 83 3.89 -18.74 -5.07
C LEU A 83 4.87 -19.70 -5.74
N ALA A 84 6.18 -19.44 -5.66
CA ALA A 84 7.20 -20.35 -6.18
C ALA A 84 7.23 -21.70 -5.44
N ILE A 85 6.95 -21.70 -4.13
CA ILE A 85 6.86 -22.93 -3.33
C ILE A 85 5.62 -23.75 -3.74
N TYR A 86 4.48 -23.09 -3.96
CA TYR A 86 3.21 -23.73 -4.35
C TYR A 86 3.01 -23.79 -5.86
N ARG A 87 4.10 -23.81 -6.65
CA ARG A 87 4.03 -23.79 -8.12
C ARG A 87 3.18 -24.92 -8.69
N GLU A 88 3.27 -26.11 -8.10
CA GLU A 88 2.49 -27.28 -8.54
C GLU A 88 0.98 -27.04 -8.40
N GLU A 89 0.53 -26.45 -7.29
CA GLU A 89 -0.86 -26.10 -7.06
C GLU A 89 -1.36 -25.02 -8.04
N ILE A 90 -0.51 -24.06 -8.40
CA ILE A 90 -0.81 -23.03 -9.41
C ILE A 90 -0.96 -23.65 -10.80
N CYS A 91 -0.14 -24.66 -11.11
CA CYS A 91 -0.14 -25.36 -12.38
C CYS A 91 -1.21 -26.46 -12.47
N ASP A 92 -1.91 -26.77 -11.37
CA ASP A 92 -2.88 -27.84 -11.31
C ASP A 92 -4.08 -27.59 -12.26
N ARG A 93 -4.23 -28.52 -13.20
CA ARG A 93 -5.31 -28.53 -14.20
C ARG A 93 -6.48 -29.42 -13.80
N SER A 94 -6.41 -30.07 -12.64
CA SER A 94 -7.49 -30.90 -12.11
C SER A 94 -8.80 -30.11 -12.01
N ARG A 95 -9.91 -30.83 -12.17
CA ARG A 95 -11.26 -30.27 -12.06
C ARG A 95 -11.56 -30.08 -10.57
N GLN A 96 -11.52 -28.84 -10.10
CA GLN A 96 -11.95 -28.47 -8.75
C GLN A 96 -13.33 -27.81 -8.78
N LEU A 97 -14.13 -28.10 -7.77
CA LEU A 97 -15.40 -27.44 -7.53
C LEU A 97 -15.20 -26.27 -6.55
N ASP A 98 -16.05 -25.24 -6.64
CA ASP A 98 -16.14 -24.20 -5.62
C ASP A 98 -17.05 -24.62 -4.46
N ASN A 99 -17.29 -23.70 -3.53
CA ASN A 99 -18.12 -23.94 -2.35
C ASN A 99 -19.60 -24.20 -2.71
N ASN A 100 -20.02 -23.86 -3.92
CA ASN A 100 -21.38 -24.07 -4.42
C ASN A 100 -21.50 -25.34 -5.27
N GLY A 101 -20.40 -26.06 -5.47
CA GLY A 101 -20.35 -27.26 -6.31
C GLY A 101 -20.14 -26.99 -7.79
N ASP A 102 -19.88 -25.74 -8.19
CA ASP A 102 -19.65 -25.36 -9.58
C ASP A 102 -18.19 -25.58 -9.98
N VAL A 103 -17.96 -25.93 -11.25
CA VAL A 103 -16.60 -26.13 -11.76
C VAL A 103 -15.86 -24.81 -11.80
N MET A 104 -14.73 -24.77 -11.12
CA MET A 104 -13.93 -23.56 -11.12
C MET A 104 -13.14 -23.37 -12.40
N THR A 105 -13.18 -22.14 -12.88
CA THR A 105 -12.26 -21.69 -13.92
C THR A 105 -10.83 -21.75 -13.41
N LEU A 106 -9.89 -21.92 -14.35
CA LEU A 106 -8.46 -21.86 -14.04
C LEU A 106 -8.09 -20.53 -13.35
N ALA A 107 -8.62 -19.41 -13.88
CA ALA A 107 -8.37 -18.08 -13.33
C ALA A 107 -8.87 -17.98 -11.88
N GLY A 108 -10.05 -18.55 -11.58
CA GLY A 108 -10.59 -18.61 -10.22
C GLY A 108 -9.69 -19.39 -9.28
N ARG A 109 -9.14 -20.53 -9.71
CA ARG A 109 -8.20 -21.31 -8.88
C ARG A 109 -6.91 -20.55 -8.61
N GLN A 110 -6.31 -19.96 -9.65
CA GLN A 110 -5.10 -19.15 -9.52
C GLN A 110 -5.32 -17.94 -8.60
N MET A 111 -6.49 -17.30 -8.68
CA MET A 111 -6.86 -16.20 -7.80
C MET A 111 -6.91 -16.63 -6.33
N ARG A 112 -7.46 -17.81 -6.01
CA ARG A 112 -7.48 -18.31 -4.62
C ARG A 112 -6.10 -18.58 -4.07
N VAL A 113 -5.20 -19.14 -4.89
CA VAL A 113 -3.81 -19.35 -4.47
C VAL A 113 -3.10 -18.01 -4.24
N LEU A 114 -3.33 -17.03 -5.13
CA LEU A 114 -2.79 -15.67 -4.97
C LEU A 114 -3.32 -14.98 -3.72
N GLU A 115 -4.63 -15.07 -3.45
CA GLU A 115 -5.26 -14.48 -2.27
C GLU A 115 -4.72 -15.11 -0.98
N ARG A 116 -4.56 -16.44 -0.95
CA ARG A 116 -3.97 -17.15 0.18
C ARG A 116 -2.53 -16.71 0.43
N ALA A 117 -1.72 -16.60 -0.63
CA ALA A 117 -0.35 -16.12 -0.54
C ALA A 117 -0.30 -14.66 -0.03
N ALA A 118 -1.15 -13.77 -0.57
CA ALA A 118 -1.23 -12.39 -0.14
C ALA A 118 -1.61 -12.26 1.35
N LYS A 119 -2.62 -13.02 1.80
CA LYS A 119 -3.03 -13.06 3.21
C LYS A 119 -1.93 -13.58 4.12
N ALA A 120 -1.24 -14.67 3.73
CA ALA A 120 -0.16 -15.26 4.51
C ALA A 120 1.06 -14.35 4.64
N GLU A 121 1.39 -13.61 3.58
CA GLU A 121 2.58 -12.75 3.53
C GLU A 121 2.33 -11.32 4.02
N MET A 122 1.08 -10.92 4.25
CA MET A 122 0.73 -9.59 4.78
C MET A 122 1.45 -9.25 6.09
N LYS A 123 1.81 -10.28 6.88
CA LYS A 123 2.60 -10.15 8.12
C LYS A 123 3.94 -9.43 7.95
N CYS A 124 4.48 -9.31 6.72
CA CYS A 124 5.70 -8.54 6.50
C CYS A 124 5.51 -7.02 6.63
N MET A 125 4.27 -6.53 6.54
CA MET A 125 3.90 -5.12 6.68
C MET A 125 3.95 -4.70 8.15
N THR A 126 5.16 -4.49 8.66
CA THR A 126 5.42 -4.08 10.04
C THR A 126 5.77 -2.59 10.11
N SER A 127 5.60 -1.97 11.29
CA SER A 127 6.06 -0.59 11.54
C SER A 127 7.56 -0.42 11.23
N VAL A 128 8.38 -1.42 11.56
CA VAL A 128 9.82 -1.44 11.25
C VAL A 128 10.08 -1.38 9.75
N LEU A 129 9.30 -2.11 8.94
CA LEU A 129 9.42 -2.04 7.48
C LEU A 129 9.06 -0.62 7.00
N VAL A 130 7.94 -0.07 7.48
CA VAL A 130 7.48 1.27 7.09
C VAL A 130 8.53 2.33 7.45
N SER A 131 9.08 2.32 8.67
CA SER A 131 10.13 3.27 9.07
C SER A 131 11.40 3.14 8.23
N ARG A 132 11.79 1.92 7.83
CA ARG A 132 12.94 1.72 6.94
C ARG A 132 12.69 2.29 5.55
N MET A 133 11.48 2.13 5.01
CA MET A 133 11.12 2.66 3.69
C MET A 133 10.96 4.19 3.72
N GLU A 134 10.47 4.75 4.82
CA GLU A 134 10.43 6.19 5.06
C GLU A 134 11.86 6.77 5.07
N LEU A 135 12.78 6.19 5.83
CA LEU A 135 14.18 6.61 5.84
C LEU A 135 14.84 6.50 4.46
N HIS A 136 14.50 5.48 3.68
CA HIS A 136 14.98 5.33 2.30
C HIS A 136 14.45 6.46 1.40
N CYS A 137 13.15 6.72 1.49
CA CYS A 137 12.45 7.78 0.77
C CYS A 137 13.01 9.18 1.12
N SER A 138 13.32 9.43 2.40
CA SER A 138 13.91 10.69 2.87
C SER A 138 15.20 11.04 2.14
N LYS A 139 16.04 10.05 1.80
CA LYS A 139 17.25 10.28 0.99
C LYS A 139 16.93 10.80 -0.41
N ALA A 140 15.88 10.27 -1.03
CA ALA A 140 15.43 10.75 -2.34
C ALA A 140 14.86 12.17 -2.25
N VAL A 141 14.08 12.46 -1.21
CA VAL A 141 13.56 13.82 -0.94
C VAL A 141 14.70 14.83 -0.76
N ASN A 142 15.73 14.49 0.00
CA ASN A 142 16.90 15.35 0.18
C ASN A 142 17.67 15.55 -1.12
N ALA A 143 17.87 14.49 -1.92
CA ALA A 143 18.49 14.60 -3.23
C ALA A 143 17.70 15.52 -4.17
N ALA A 144 16.37 15.43 -4.18
CA ALA A 144 15.52 16.37 -4.93
C ALA A 144 15.69 17.82 -4.46
N ALA A 145 15.75 18.06 -3.15
CA ALA A 145 15.96 19.40 -2.59
C ALA A 145 17.33 20.00 -2.99
N GLU A 146 18.34 19.14 -3.16
CA GLU A 146 19.70 19.53 -3.59
C GLU A 146 19.86 19.57 -5.12
N GLY A 147 18.81 19.27 -5.90
CA GLY A 147 18.88 19.18 -7.37
C GLY A 147 19.70 17.99 -7.89
N ILE A 148 19.94 17.00 -7.04
CA ILE A 148 20.65 15.75 -7.37
C ILE A 148 19.66 14.77 -8.01
N ALA A 149 20.10 14.07 -9.05
CA ALA A 149 19.31 13.04 -9.70
C ALA A 149 18.90 11.93 -8.72
N MET A 150 17.60 11.70 -8.58
CA MET A 150 17.04 10.61 -7.77
C MET A 150 17.00 9.32 -8.57
N VAL A 151 17.24 8.18 -7.91
CA VAL A 151 17.18 6.85 -8.52
C VAL A 151 16.06 6.03 -7.88
N TYR A 152 15.20 5.43 -8.70
CA TYR A 152 14.15 4.52 -8.25
C TYR A 152 14.49 3.08 -8.65
N GLY A 153 14.58 2.19 -7.66
CA GLY A 153 14.90 0.78 -7.88
C GLY A 153 16.38 0.54 -8.23
N LYS A 154 16.92 -0.53 -7.68
CA LYS A 154 18.08 -1.25 -8.24
C LYS A 154 17.67 -2.70 -8.41
#